data_AF-A0A933BV49-F1
#
_entry.id   AF-A0A933BV49-F1
#
_cell.length_a   1.000
_cell.length_b   1.000
_cell.length_c   1.000
_cell.angle_alpha   90.00
_cell.angle_beta   90.00
_cell.angle_gamma   90.00
#
_symmetry.space_group_name_H-M   'P 1'
#
loop_
_entity.id
_entity.type
_entity.pdbx_description
1 polymer ?
#
loop_
_entity_poly.entity_id
_entity_poly.type
_entity_poly.pdbx_seq_one_letter_code
_entity_poly.pdbx_strand_id
1 'polypeptide(L)' 'RVAVKLAEEKLKAEEKKFKVGLSTSFNVLQFQEDLAKEQSNQIKAVIDYNKTLIKLRQAMSNTLERHNIQLSSRTMGK' A
#
# COMPACT_ATOMS: atom_id res chain seq x y z
N ARG A 1 0.52 5.85 -3.42
CA ARG A 1 1.99 6.00 -3.57
C ARG A 1 2.46 7.46 -3.49
N VAL A 2 1.68 8.44 -3.98
CA VAL A 2 2.01 9.88 -3.94
C VAL A 2 2.39 10.38 -2.53
N ALA A 3 1.65 9.96 -1.49
CA ALA A 3 1.91 10.37 -0.11
C ALA A 3 3.33 10.00 0.40
N VAL A 4 3.79 8.76 0.12
CA VAL A 4 5.14 8.31 0.49
C VAL A 4 6.21 9.14 -0.22
N LYS A 5 6.05 9.36 -1.53
CA LYS A 5 7.01 10.15 -2.31
C LYS A 5 7.11 11.59 -1.80
N LEU A 6 5.98 12.21 -1.45
CA LEU A 6 5.96 13.54 -0.87
C LEU A 6 6.66 13.57 0.50
N ALA A 7 6.44 12.55 1.36
CA ALA A 7 7.12 12.45 2.65
C ALA A 7 8.65 12.27 2.49
N GLU A 8 9.09 11.49 1.51
CA GLU A 8 10.52 11.33 1.16
C GLU A 8 11.14 12.65 0.71
N GLU A 9 10.45 13.40 -0.16
CA GLU A 9 10.92 14.70 -0.63
C GLU A 9 11.02 15.72 0.52
N LYS A 10 10.05 15.72 1.45
CA LYS A 10 10.09 16.56 2.65
C LYS A 10 11.25 16.21 3.56
N LEU A 11 11.46 14.93 3.85
CA LEU A 11 12.60 14.46 4.65
C LEU A 11 13.92 14.91 4.00
N LYS A 12 14.07 14.70 2.69
CA LYS A 12 15.28 15.09 1.96
C LYS A 12 15.51 16.60 1.99
N ALA A 13 14.46 17.41 1.93
CA ALA A 13 14.57 18.86 2.08
C ALA A 13 15.01 19.25 3.49
N GLU A 14 14.45 18.61 4.52
CA GLU A 14 14.78 18.90 5.91
C GLU A 14 16.20 18.48 6.29
N GLU A 15 16.65 17.32 5.81
CA GLU A 15 18.04 16.87 5.98
C GLU A 15 19.05 17.86 5.38
N LYS A 16 18.71 18.47 4.23
CA LYS A 16 19.56 19.51 3.64
C LYS A 16 19.63 20.75 4.52
N LYS A 17 18.50 21.21 5.07
CA LYS A 17 18.47 22.34 6.02
C LYS A 17 19.27 22.04 7.27
N PHE A 18 19.14 20.83 7.82
CA PHE A 18 19.90 20.38 8.98
C PHE A 18 21.41 20.43 8.73
N LYS A 19 21.86 19.95 7.57
CA LYS A 19 23.29 19.98 7.19
C LYS A 19 23.89 21.40 7.13
N VAL A 20 23.07 22.40 6.83
CA VAL A 20 23.50 23.82 6.80
C VAL A 20 23.14 24.57 8.09
N GLY A 21 22.72 23.86 9.14
CA GLY A 21 22.38 24.46 10.44
C GLY A 21 21.05 25.22 10.50
N LEU A 22 20.21 25.11 9.46
CA LEU A 22 18.90 25.76 9.37
C LEU A 22 17.76 24.90 9.94
N SER A 23 18.06 23.75 10.53
CA SER A 23 17.08 22.88 11.18
C SER A 23 17.70 22.13 12.36
N THR A 24 16.88 21.39 13.10
CA THR A 24 17.25 20.63 14.29
C THR A 24 17.15 19.13 14.01
N SER A 25 17.86 18.33 14.81
CA SER A 25 17.76 16.87 14.77
C SER A 25 16.34 16.39 15.10
N PHE A 26 15.62 17.11 15.97
CA PHE A 26 14.21 16.85 16.29
C PHE A 26 13.32 16.95 15.05
N ASN A 27 13.45 18.01 14.24
CA ASN A 27 12.66 18.16 13.02
C ASN A 27 12.94 17.02 12.03
N VAL A 28 14.21 16.68 11.83
CA VAL A 28 14.59 15.56 10.94
C VAL A 28 13.94 14.25 11.42
N LEU A 29 14.00 13.96 12.72
CA LEU A 29 13.37 12.77 13.29
C LEU A 29 11.85 12.75 13.05
N GLN A 30 11.18 13.89 13.23
CA GLN A 30 9.75 13.99 12.98
C GLN A 30 9.38 13.68 11.52
N PHE A 31 10.16 14.16 10.54
CA PHE A 31 9.93 13.80 9.13
C PHE A 31 10.26 12.34 8.82
N GLN A 32 11.21 11.73 9.53
CA GLN A 32 11.49 10.29 9.41
C GLN A 32 10.33 9.45 9.95
N GLU A 33 9.74 9.83 11.08
CA GLU A 33 8.54 9.19 11.62
C GLU A 33 7.34 9.31 10.68
N ASP A 34 7.12 10.50 10.12
CA ASP A 34 6.07 10.74 9.13
C ASP A 34 6.25 9.82 7.90
N LEU A 35 7.48 9.71 7.38
CA LEU A 35 7.78 8.81 6.27
C LEU A 35 7.49 7.34 6.63
N ALA A 36 7.94 6.89 7.80
CA ALA A 36 7.70 5.51 8.25
C ALA A 36 6.20 5.19 8.41
N LYS A 37 5.43 6.16 8.89
CA LYS A 37 3.96 6.05 9.00
C LYS A 37 3.30 5.94 7.63
N GLU A 38 3.69 6.78 6.67
CA GLU A 38 3.13 6.72 5.31
C GLU A 38 3.51 5.43 4.57
N GLN A 39 4.72 4.92 4.78
CA GLN A 39 5.14 3.61 4.26
C GLN A 39 4.29 2.48 4.86
N SER A 40 4.05 2.51 6.17
CA SER A 40 3.19 1.54 6.85
C SER A 40 1.75 1.57 6.32
N ASN A 41 1.20 2.78 6.10
CA ASN A 41 -0.12 2.95 5.49
C ASN A 41 -0.19 2.41 4.07
N GLN A 42 0.87 2.61 3.27
CA GLN A 42 0.96 2.06 1.92
C GLN A 42 0.92 0.52 1.94
N ILE A 43 1.67 -0.12 2.84
CA ILE A 43 1.69 -1.58 2.97
C ILE A 43 0.29 -2.09 3.37
N LYS A 44 -0.36 -1.45 4.34
CA LYS A 44 -1.74 -1.80 4.74
C LYS A 44 -2.71 -1.70 3.57
N ALA A 45 -2.63 -0.63 2.78
CA ALA A 45 -3.49 -0.45 1.60
C ALA A 45 -3.31 -1.59 0.57
N VAL A 46 -2.08 -2.07 0.36
CA VAL A 46 -1.81 -3.23 -0.52
C VAL A 46 -2.40 -4.52 0.05
N ILE A 47 -2.26 -4.73 1.36
CA ILE A 47 -2.84 -5.89 2.04
C ILE A 47 -4.37 -5.87 1.93
N ASP A 48 -4.99 -4.72 2.17
CA ASP A 48 -6.45 -4.58 2.13
C ASP A 48 -7.00 -4.73 0.71
N TYR A 49 -6.27 -4.26 -0.30
CA TYR A 49 -6.57 -4.54 -1.70
C TYR A 49 -6.59 -6.05 -1.98
N ASN A 50 -5.54 -6.77 -1.58
CA ASN A 50 -5.46 -8.22 -1.77
C ASN A 50 -6.58 -8.97 -1.03
N LYS A 51 -6.89 -8.57 0.21
CA LYS A 51 -8.01 -9.13 0.98
C LYS A 51 -9.35 -8.90 0.28
N THR A 52 -9.55 -7.69 -0.26
CA THR A 52 -10.80 -7.33 -0.97
C THR A 52 -10.94 -8.15 -2.25
N LEU A 53 -9.85 -8.39 -2.97
CA LEU A 53 -9.84 -9.26 -4.15
C LEU A 53 -10.18 -10.72 -3.81
N ILE A 54 -9.65 -11.25 -2.72
CA ILE A 54 -9.97 -12.61 -2.25
C ILE A 54 -11.45 -12.69 -1.85
N LYS A 55 -11.95 -11.72 -1.08
CA LYS A 55 -13.36 -11.65 -0.68
C LYS A 55 -14.29 -11.58 -1.88
N LEU A 56 -13.93 -10.80 -2.91
CA LEU A 56 -14.68 -10.72 -4.16
C LEU A 56 -14.74 -12.09 -4.85
N ARG A 57 -13.60 -12.78 -4.97
CA ARG A 57 -13.56 -14.14 -5.56
C ARG A 57 -14.38 -15.15 -4.76
N GLN A 58 -14.32 -15.10 -3.43
CA GLN A 58 -15.13 -15.97 -2.56
C GLN A 58 -16.63 -15.70 -2.73
N ALA A 59 -17.03 -14.44 -2.78
CA ALA A 59 -18.42 -14.06 -3.03
C ALA A 59 -18.89 -14.57 -4.39
N MET A 60 -18.09 -14.41 -5.44
CA MET A 60 -18.39 -14.95 -6.77
C MET A 60 -18.50 -16.48 -6.77
N SER A 61 -17.58 -17.19 -6.11
CA SER A 61 -17.65 -18.66 -5.98
C SER A 61 -18.95 -19.10 -5.31
N ASN A 62 -19.32 -18.45 -4.20
CA ASN A 62 -20.56 -18.74 -3.48
C ASN A 62 -21.79 -18.48 -4.38
N THR A 63 -21.79 -17.39 -5.16
CA THR A 63 -22.86 -17.11 -6.11
C THR A 63 -22.94 -18.21 -7.18
N LEU A 64 -21.83 -18.62 -7.77
CA LEU A 64 -21.81 -19.67 -8.79
C LEU A 64 -22.29 -21.02 -8.25
N GLU A 65 -21.82 -21.42 -7.07
CA GLU A 65 -22.26 -22.62 -6.36
C GLU A 65 -23.76 -22.58 -6.06
N ARG A 66 -24.27 -21.46 -5.53
CA ARG A 66 -25.69 -21.28 -5.24
C ARG A 66 -26.57 -21.38 -6.48
N HIS A 67 -26.08 -20.90 -7.62
CA HIS A 67 -26.80 -20.97 -8.88
C HIS A 67 -26.52 -22.25 -9.68
N ASN A 68 -25.79 -23.21 -9.09
CA ASN A 68 -25.38 -24.47 -9.72
C ASN A 68 -24.67 -24.27 -11.08
N ILE A 69 -24.03 -23.11 -11.25
CA ILE A 69 -23.31 -22.75 -12.46
C ILE A 69 -21.94 -23.39 -12.38
N GLN A 70 -21.77 -24.51 -13.08
CA GLN A 70 -20.46 -25.10 -13.25
C GLN A 70 -19.67 -24.28 -14.26
N LEU A 71 -18.67 -23.53 -13.78
CA LEU A 71 -17.61 -23.03 -14.63
C LEU A 71 -16.82 -24.24 -15.12
N SER A 72 -17.20 -24.76 -16.29
CA SER A 72 -16.31 -25.64 -17.05
C SER A 72 -15.10 -24.81 -17.41
N SER A 73 -14.03 -24.92 -16.62
CA SER A 73 -12.72 -24.48 -17.05
C SER A 73 -12.35 -25.36 -18.23
N ARG A 74 -12.65 -24.89 -19.44
CA ARG A 74 -12.14 -25.45 -20.67
C ARG A 74 -10.64 -25.17 -20.73
N THR A 75 -9.88 -25.89 -19.92
CA THR A 75 -8.48 -26.21 -20.21
C THR A 75 -8.48 -27.12 -21.43
N MET A 76 -8.60 -26.50 -22.61
CA MET A 76 -7.88 -26.99 -23.78
C MET A 76 -6.41 -27.02 -23.34
N GLY A 77 -5.70 -28.13 -23.21
CA GLY A 77 -5.68 -29.30 -24.06
C GLY A 77 -4.32 -29.29 -24.76
N LYS A 78 -3.35 -29.96 -24.12
CA LYS A 78 -1.93 -30.15 -24.53
C LYS A 78 -1.02 -28.92 -24.56
#